data_AF-A0A0N4TXJ3-F1
#
_entry.id   AF-A0A0N4TXJ3-F1
#
_cell.length_a   1.000
_cell.length_b   1.000
_cell.length_c   1.000
_cell.angle_alpha   90.00
_cell.angle_beta   90.00
_cell.angle_gamma   90.00
#
_symmetry.space_group_name_H-M   'P 1'
#
loop_
_entity.id
_entity.type
_entity.pdbx_description
1 polymer ?
#
loop_
_entity_poly.entity_id
_entity_poly.type
_entity_poly.pdbx_seq_one_letter_code
_entity_poly.pdbx_strand_id
1 'polypeptide(L)'
;MSVLVGEKVDDGKSGANSNGDDEIEHELMEWHATSGLLAITTYRANVGSEINFFTHQANKSNYLPIRKSNARVMYLCWHPIIDIIATSWDSGDVIIRFIQNDKGMRKVY
;
A
#
# COMPACT_ATOMS: atom_id res chain seq x y z
N MET A 1 -11.77 4.07 -17.31
CA MET A 1 -12.85 3.08 -17.47
C MET A 1 -12.38 1.80 -16.80
N SER A 2 -12.97 1.45 -15.67
CA SER A 2 -12.69 0.21 -14.93
C SER A 2 -13.71 -0.85 -15.34
N VAL A 3 -13.24 -2.01 -15.76
CA VAL A 3 -14.09 -3.18 -16.03
C VAL A 3 -14.04 -4.06 -14.80
N LEU A 4 -15.12 -4.10 -14.01
CA LEU A 4 -15.31 -5.11 -12.98
C LEU A 4 -15.91 -6.34 -13.64
N VAL A 5 -15.11 -7.37 -13.85
CA VAL A 5 -15.63 -8.72 -14.15
C VAL A 5 -15.89 -9.39 -12.80
N GLY A 6 -17.17 -9.52 -12.45
CA GLY A 6 -17.59 -10.31 -11.31
C GLY A 6 -17.58 -11.79 -11.68
N GLU A 7 -16.62 -12.54 -11.14
CA GLU A 7 -16.68 -14.00 -11.12
C GLU A 7 -17.33 -14.43 -9.81
N LYS A 8 -18.51 -15.05 -9.91
CA LYS A 8 -19.25 -15.61 -8.78
C LYS A 8 -18.82 -17.07 -8.62
N VAL A 9 -18.26 -17.43 -7.48
CA VAL A 9 -18.04 -18.83 -7.12
C VAL A 9 -18.63 -19.04 -5.73
N ASP A 10 -19.84 -19.61 -5.70
CA ASP A 10 -20.41 -20.21 -4.49
C ASP A 10 -20.19 -21.73 -4.61
N ASP A 11 -19.58 -22.34 -3.60
CA ASP A 11 -20.13 -23.54 -2.93
C ASP A 11 -19.22 -24.02 -1.78
N GLY A 12 -19.63 -23.65 -0.56
CA GLY A 12 -19.72 -24.56 0.58
C GLY A 12 -18.45 -25.14 1.20
N LYS A 13 -18.01 -24.55 2.34
CA LYS A 13 -17.73 -25.36 3.54
C LYS A 13 -17.79 -24.52 4.82
N SER A 14 -18.79 -24.82 5.65
CA SER A 14 -18.83 -24.45 7.07
C SER A 14 -17.74 -25.22 7.82
N GLY A 15 -16.97 -24.49 8.64
CA GLY A 15 -16.11 -25.05 9.68
C GLY A 15 -14.62 -25.02 9.36
N ALA A 16 -13.93 -23.97 9.82
CA ALA A 16 -12.52 -24.06 10.18
C ALA A 16 -12.22 -23.06 11.30
N ASN A 17 -11.53 -23.56 12.32
CA ASN A 17 -11.21 -22.90 13.59
C ASN A 17 -10.63 -21.49 13.39
N SER A 18 -11.15 -20.54 14.17
CA SER A 18 -10.51 -19.25 14.39
C SER A 18 -9.25 -19.44 15.23
N ASN A 19 -8.18 -19.90 14.60
CA ASN A 19 -6.84 -19.53 15.05
C ASN A 19 -6.67 -18.07 14.61
N GLY A 20 -6.42 -17.18 15.57
CA GLY A 20 -6.15 -15.76 15.31
C GLY A 20 -4.81 -15.60 14.60
N ASP A 21 -4.75 -16.08 13.36
CA ASP A 21 -3.59 -15.98 12.49
C ASP A 21 -3.49 -14.53 12.01
N ASP A 22 -2.27 -14.00 11.99
CA ASP A 22 -1.92 -12.65 11.52
C ASP A 22 -2.18 -12.52 10.00
N GLU A 23 -3.46 -12.57 9.61
CA GLU A 23 -3.89 -12.47 8.23
C GLU A 23 -3.46 -11.12 7.65
N ILE A 24 -2.76 -11.18 6.52
CA ILE A 24 -2.30 -10.00 5.82
C ILE A 24 -3.38 -9.62 4.83
N GLU A 25 -4.05 -8.51 5.09
CA GLU A 25 -5.07 -7.98 4.21
C GLU A 25 -4.44 -6.96 3.24
N HIS A 26 -4.64 -7.16 1.94
CA HIS A 26 -4.32 -6.15 0.93
C HIS A 26 -5.56 -5.30 0.66
N GLU A 27 -5.50 -4.01 0.99
CA GLU A 27 -6.73 -3.20 1.04
C GLU A 27 -6.85 -2.24 -0.16
N LEU A 28 -5.78 -1.54 -0.49
CA LEU A 28 -5.76 -0.50 -1.51
C LEU A 28 -4.55 -0.65 -2.42
N MET A 29 -4.75 -0.35 -3.71
CA MET A 29 -3.67 -0.28 -4.68
C MET A 29 -3.90 0.85 -5.68
N GLU A 30 -2.85 1.62 -5.97
CA GLU A 30 -2.95 2.75 -6.89
C GLU A 30 -1.65 2.94 -7.68
N TRP A 31 -1.78 3.02 -9.00
CA TRP A 31 -0.70 3.40 -9.91
C TRP A 31 -0.53 4.91 -9.92
N HIS A 32 0.70 5.37 -9.79
CA HIS A 32 1.04 6.74 -10.12
C HIS A 32 0.91 6.94 -11.64
N ALA A 33 0.27 8.04 -12.06
CA ALA A 33 -0.13 8.26 -13.44
C ALA A 33 1.02 8.21 -14.46
N THR A 34 2.21 8.70 -14.09
CA THR A 34 3.33 8.86 -15.04
C THR A 34 4.63 8.16 -14.65
N SER A 35 4.97 8.01 -13.35
CA SER A 35 6.25 7.42 -12.92
C SER A 35 6.33 5.89 -13.03
N GLY A 36 5.19 5.22 -13.25
CA GLY A 36 5.13 3.76 -13.32
C GLY A 36 5.40 3.08 -11.97
N LEU A 37 5.12 3.79 -10.87
CA LEU A 37 5.11 3.25 -9.51
C LEU A 37 3.71 2.78 -9.12
N LEU A 38 3.64 1.65 -8.43
CA LEU A 38 2.43 1.12 -7.81
C LEU A 38 2.60 1.17 -6.30
N ALA A 39 1.68 1.84 -5.60
CA ALA A 39 1.54 1.70 -4.16
C ALA A 39 0.55 0.57 -3.84
N ILE A 40 0.92 -0.31 -2.91
CA ILE A 40 0.04 -1.36 -2.37
C ILE A 40 0.05 -1.24 -0.86
N THR A 41 -1.14 -1.21 -0.24
CA THR A 41 -1.28 -1.28 1.21
C THR A 41 -1.42 -2.72 1.67
N THR A 42 -0.82 -3.01 2.81
CA THR A 42 -1.02 -4.24 3.58
C THR A 42 -1.36 -3.86 4.99
N TYR A 43 -2.39 -4.48 5.57
CA TYR A 43 -2.76 -4.35 6.98
C TYR A 43 -2.58 -5.68 7.69
N ARG A 44 -2.14 -5.62 8.95
CA ARG A 44 -2.10 -6.75 9.88
C ARG A 44 -2.59 -6.26 11.25
N ALA A 45 -3.58 -6.94 11.83
CA ALA A 45 -4.26 -6.49 13.05
C ALA A 45 -3.31 -6.17 14.22
N ASN A 46 -2.27 -6.99 14.42
CA ASN A 46 -1.32 -6.85 15.53
C ASN A 46 -0.08 -5.99 15.22
N VAL A 47 0.06 -5.50 13.98
CA VAL A 47 1.24 -4.74 13.54
C VAL A 47 0.87 -3.35 13.06
N GLY A 48 -0.26 -3.18 12.38
CA GLY A 48 -0.67 -1.98 11.65
C GLY A 48 -0.50 -2.14 10.14
N SER A 49 -0.39 -1.02 9.41
CA SER A 49 -0.26 -1.06 7.95
C SER A 49 1.12 -0.66 7.44
N GLU A 50 1.41 -1.18 6.26
CA GLU A 50 2.55 -0.82 5.43
C GLU A 50 2.10 -0.49 4.02
N ILE A 51 2.69 0.56 3.43
CA ILE A 51 2.54 0.93 2.03
C ILE A 51 3.84 0.59 1.32
N ASN A 52 3.78 -0.40 0.44
CA ASN A 52 4.90 -0.87 -0.36
C ASN A 52 4.82 -0.30 -1.77
N PHE A 53 5.99 -0.04 -2.37
CA PHE A 53 6.09 0.51 -3.71
C PHE A 53 6.71 -0.51 -4.66
N PHE A 54 6.08 -0.70 -5.82
CA PHE A 54 6.52 -1.60 -6.89
C PHE A 54 6.72 -0.81 -8.18
N THR A 55 7.58 -1.31 -9.06
CA THR A 55 7.81 -0.72 -10.38
C THR A 55 6.93 -1.39 -11.43
N HIS A 56 6.75 -0.73 -12.57
CA HIS A 56 6.08 -1.27 -13.76
C HIS A 56 6.66 -2.59 -14.30
N GLN A 57 7.84 -3.00 -13.81
CA GLN A 57 8.48 -4.28 -14.14
C GLN A 57 8.11 -5.40 -13.15
N ALA A 58 7.06 -5.20 -12.33
CA ALA A 58 6.61 -6.11 -11.28
C ALA A 58 7.66 -6.40 -10.18
N ASN A 59 8.69 -5.55 -10.07
CA ASN A 59 9.72 -5.66 -9.04
C ASN A 59 9.41 -4.75 -7.86
N LYS A 60 9.73 -5.20 -6.64
CA LYS A 60 9.70 -4.32 -5.47
C LYS A 60 10.69 -3.19 -5.67
N SER A 61 10.25 -1.96 -5.46
CA SER A 61 11.11 -0.78 -5.62
C SER A 61 12.13 -0.69 -4.49
N ASN A 62 13.14 0.17 -4.67
CA ASN A 62 14.13 0.48 -3.63
C ASN A 62 13.63 1.52 -2.62
N TYR A 63 12.39 2.02 -2.76
CA TYR A 63 11.85 3.03 -1.87
C TYR A 63 11.51 2.45 -0.51
N LEU A 64 11.76 3.23 0.53
CA LEU A 64 11.41 2.84 1.88
C LEU A 64 9.87 2.77 2.02
N PRO A 65 9.33 1.67 2.57
CA PRO A 65 7.90 1.57 2.81
C PRO A 65 7.44 2.62 3.82
N ILE A 66 6.20 3.09 3.68
CA ILE A 66 5.55 3.91 4.70
C ILE A 66 4.89 2.94 5.68
N ARG A 67 5.19 3.06 6.97
CA ARG A 67 4.67 2.17 8.02
C ARG A 67 4.01 2.97 9.10
N LYS A 68 2.92 2.42 9.65
CA LYS A 68 2.31 2.92 10.87
C LYS A 68 1.74 1.79 11.69
N SER A 69 2.10 1.80 12.97
CA SER A 69 1.63 0.80 13.93
C SER A 69 0.18 1.05 14.32
N ASN A 70 -0.58 -0.04 14.53
CA ASN A 70 -1.95 -0.02 15.05
C ASN A 70 -2.90 0.93 14.31
N ALA A 71 -2.73 1.07 13.00
CA ALA A 71 -3.56 1.93 12.17
C ALA A 71 -3.76 1.31 10.79
N ARG A 72 -4.98 1.42 10.27
CA ARG A 72 -5.40 0.99 8.94
C ARG A 72 -5.32 2.13 7.94
N VAL A 73 -4.88 1.86 6.71
CA VAL A 73 -4.89 2.89 5.65
C VAL A 73 -6.29 2.99 5.08
N MET A 74 -6.87 4.19 5.11
CA MET A 74 -8.23 4.42 4.62
C MET A 74 -8.25 4.90 3.17
N TYR A 75 -7.27 5.74 2.80
CA TYR A 75 -7.17 6.30 1.45
C TYR A 75 -5.71 6.44 1.03
N LEU A 76 -5.49 6.27 -0.28
CA LEU A 76 -4.28 6.62 -1.00
C LEU A 76 -4.62 7.63 -2.10
N CYS A 77 -3.71 8.55 -2.37
CA CYS A 77 -3.80 9.46 -3.50
C CYS A 77 -2.39 9.86 -3.94
N TRP A 78 -2.08 9.62 -5.21
CA TRP A 78 -0.87 10.13 -5.83
C TRP A 78 -1.04 11.58 -6.30
N HIS A 79 0.00 12.38 -6.15
CA HIS A 79 0.10 13.60 -6.95
C HIS A 79 0.20 13.21 -8.44
N PRO A 80 -0.50 13.88 -9.38
CA PRO A 80 -0.60 13.42 -10.77
C PRO A 80 0.69 13.48 -11.60
N ILE A 81 1.80 13.96 -11.05
CA ILE A 81 3.00 14.34 -11.82
C ILE A 81 4.27 14.05 -11.03
N ILE A 82 4.31 14.48 -9.77
CA ILE A 82 5.46 14.37 -8.89
C ILE A 82 5.28 13.11 -8.04
N ASP A 83 6.35 12.38 -7.77
CA ASP A 83 6.37 11.21 -6.87
C ASP A 83 6.13 11.60 -5.40
N ILE A 84 4.92 12.08 -5.12
CA ILE A 84 4.37 12.39 -3.80
C ILE A 84 3.12 11.55 -3.62
N ILE A 85 3.02 10.90 -2.46
CA ILE A 85 1.81 10.21 -2.06
C ILE A 85 1.22 10.83 -0.79
N ALA A 86 -0.10 10.98 -0.78
CA ALA A 86 -0.88 11.29 0.40
C ALA A 86 -1.59 10.02 0.87
N THR A 87 -1.56 9.77 2.18
CA THR A 87 -2.25 8.65 2.82
C THR A 87 -2.94 9.10 4.09
N SER A 88 -4.19 8.69 4.27
CA SER A 88 -4.94 8.90 5.51
C SER A 88 -5.14 7.59 6.25
N TRP A 89 -5.16 7.68 7.56
CA TRP A 89 -5.28 6.55 8.47
C TRP A 89 -6.62 6.59 9.22
N ASP A 90 -7.10 5.43 9.66
CA ASP A 90 -8.31 5.30 10.49
C ASP A 90 -8.23 6.08 11.80
N SER A 91 -7.02 6.32 12.31
CA SER A 91 -6.77 7.18 13.46
C SER A 91 -7.07 8.67 13.22
N GLY A 92 -7.36 9.07 11.98
CA GLY A 92 -7.57 10.47 11.58
C GLY A 92 -6.30 11.21 11.13
N ASP A 93 -5.13 10.57 11.20
CA ASP A 93 -3.89 11.19 10.75
C ASP A 93 -3.76 11.18 9.22
N VAL A 94 -3.00 12.13 8.70
CA VAL A 94 -2.63 12.21 7.28
C VAL A 94 -1.12 12.35 7.16
N ILE A 95 -0.52 11.56 6.25
CA ILE A 95 0.89 11.66 5.90
C ILE A 95 0.99 12.03 4.42
N ILE A 96 1.81 13.03 4.12
CA ILE A 96 2.19 13.40 2.75
C ILE A 96 3.70 13.25 2.65
N ARG A 97 4.18 12.46 1.69
CA ARG A 97 5.60 12.13 1.57
C ARG A 97 6.06 12.09 0.11
N PHE A 98 7.23 12.66 -0.14
CA PHE A 98 7.99 12.41 -1.36
C PHE A 98 8.57 11.00 -1.36
N ILE A 99 8.38 10.27 -2.46
CA ILE A 99 8.97 8.95 -2.66
C ILE A 99 10.38 9.15 -3.24
N GLN A 100 11.34 9.44 -2.35
CA GLN A 100 12.74 9.64 -2.71
C GLN A 100 13.57 8.39 -2.43
N ASN A 101 14.56 8.16 -3.30
CA ASN A 101 15.57 7.13 -3.12
C ASN A 101 16.76 7.80 -2.41
N ASP A 102 17.18 7.31 -1.24
CA ASP A 102 18.29 7.89 -0.47
C ASP A 102 19.63 7.91 -1.22
N LYS A 103 19.70 7.26 -2.38
CA LYS A 103 20.88 7.28 -3.27
C LYS A 103 21.26 8.65 -3.82
N GLY A 104 20.42 9.69 -3.63
CA GLY A 104 20.69 11.06 -4.07
C GLY A 104 21.45 11.94 -3.06
N MET A 105 21.50 11.59 -1.78
CA MET A 105 22.31 12.34 -0.82
C MET A 105 23.76 11.86 -0.87
N ARG A 106 24.51 12.30 -1.88
CA ARG A 106 25.97 12.41 -1.75
C ARG A 106 26.22 13.26 -0.50
N LYS A 107 26.66 12.62 0.59
CA LYS A 107 27.32 13.33 1.69
C LYS A 107 28.49 14.08 1.06
N VAL A 108 28.38 15.40 0.98
CA VAL A 108 29.50 16.27 0.71
C VAL A 108 30.34 16.22 1.99
N TYR A 109 31.43 15.45 1.96
CA TYR A 109 32.52 15.55 2.92
C TYR A 109 33.52 16.60 2.41
#